data_AF-A0A061NCE1-F1
#
_entry.id   AF-A0A061NCE1-F1
#
_cell.length_a   1.000
_cell.length_b   1.000
_cell.length_c   1.000
_cell.angle_alpha   90.00
_cell.angle_beta   90.00
_cell.angle_gamma   90.00
#
_symmetry.space_group_name_H-M   'P 1'
#
loop_
_entity.id
_entity.type
_entity.pdbx_description
1 polymer ?
#
loop_
_entity_poly.entity_id
_entity_poly.type
_entity_poly.pdbx_seq_one_letter_code
_entity_poly.pdbx_strand_id
1 'polypeptide(L)'
;MNNKRNTSYYTERYRPQFHFSTPKGNLADPNGLVYYKNNYHLFHQKDGNWAHAVSHDLLHWNHLPLALEHDELGQALSGSIVVDKSNCSGLFNGGEGLLAFYTSTVGGEAQSLAYSTDEGVTWQRHKKNPIIENPGIKDFRDPKVLWHESTKHWVMVVSTDQTVTFYRSTNLVDWAYSSQFGMEEGLHAAVWECPDLFSLPVDGNQEEQKWVLHVSVGDNDETKGSTAQYFIGEFDGRMFHNDNDSREILITDFGQDFYAAQTFSNLYSRTIWIGWMANWRYPYQSPTSPWLGAMSFPRDSLKTNKQNQLRLVQQPILELDNIKSKRRSFEEFMVEQEPHTLDFSGTNYMLEATISWEDLREFGLRLRHGDGVETLIGVDVEYDKVFVDRTNAGMKEIIDRNGEVFPFGQRYETNYDASKGSIELCVLVDESSIEVFVQEGMTIFTSLIYTEPTNDGIEWYAENGTIIVQDLTITYLKNTWRDKSLGYDRLVTNVECVSLQEGETTKFLAKLKPDEAESQYEILWESSNKDIANIQHTNGQECLLEAVKEGEVMVSVKEICSGLSKNIKVTVHGKPTLAERIKQWF
;
A
#
# COMPACT_ATOMS: atom_id res chain seq x y z
N MET A 1 -7.56 16.03 17.82
CA MET A 1 -6.67 17.20 17.99
C MET A 1 -5.82 17.32 16.73
N ASN A 2 -5.66 18.52 16.17
CA ASN A 2 -4.97 18.72 14.90
C ASN A 2 -3.44 18.57 15.09
N ASN A 3 -2.93 17.34 14.98
CA ASN A 3 -1.53 16.99 15.17
C ASN A 3 -0.60 17.52 14.07
N LYS A 4 -1.13 18.14 13.00
CA LYS A 4 -0.35 18.66 11.87
C LYS A 4 0.68 19.74 12.25
N ARG A 5 0.53 20.38 13.42
CA ARG A 5 1.51 21.33 13.97
C ARG A 5 2.64 20.68 14.78
N ASN A 6 2.55 19.38 15.09
CA ASN A 6 3.60 18.65 15.77
C ASN A 6 4.64 18.18 14.74
N THR A 7 5.85 18.72 14.83
CA THR A 7 6.92 18.49 13.85
C THR A 7 7.51 17.08 13.89
N SER A 8 7.30 16.31 14.97
CA SER A 8 7.73 14.90 15.10
C SER A 8 6.64 13.88 14.73
N TYR A 9 5.46 14.33 14.33
CA TYR A 9 4.37 13.44 13.94
C TYR A 9 4.69 12.75 12.61
N TYR A 10 4.65 11.42 12.55
CA TYR A 10 4.87 10.64 11.32
C TYR A 10 6.28 10.80 10.72
N THR A 11 7.30 10.91 11.57
CA THR A 11 8.72 11.00 11.18
C THR A 11 9.52 9.73 11.44
N GLU A 12 8.85 8.64 11.83
CA GLU A 12 9.50 7.34 12.05
C GLU A 12 10.10 6.80 10.76
N ARG A 13 11.12 5.95 10.91
CA ARG A 13 11.71 5.23 9.78
C ARG A 13 10.62 4.39 9.08
N TYR A 14 10.68 4.34 7.75
CA TYR A 14 9.70 3.68 6.88
C TYR A 14 8.29 4.28 6.87
N ARG A 15 8.00 5.32 7.66
CA ARG A 15 6.66 5.90 7.72
C ARG A 15 6.26 6.49 6.36
N PRO A 16 5.18 6.01 5.69
CA PRO A 16 4.74 6.59 4.43
C PRO A 16 4.35 8.05 4.62
N GLN A 17 4.70 8.88 3.66
CA GLN A 17 4.48 10.33 3.71
C GLN A 17 3.24 10.77 2.96
N PHE A 18 2.75 9.99 2.01
CA PHE A 18 1.50 10.30 1.28
C PHE A 18 0.52 9.13 1.21
N HIS A 19 0.89 7.93 1.67
CA HIS A 19 -0.05 6.84 1.92
C HIS A 19 -0.62 6.89 3.33
N PHE A 20 -1.90 6.53 3.49
CA PHE A 20 -2.51 6.43 4.82
C PHE A 20 -1.88 5.30 5.65
N SER A 21 -1.51 5.60 6.89
CA SER A 21 -1.16 4.59 7.92
C SER A 21 -1.74 4.99 9.26
N THR A 22 -1.95 4.03 10.17
CA THR A 22 -2.40 4.30 11.54
C THR A 22 -1.29 4.96 12.37
N PRO A 23 -1.61 5.85 13.34
CA PRO A 23 -0.57 6.46 14.17
C PRO A 23 0.22 5.43 14.96
N LYS A 24 -0.47 4.37 15.40
CA LYS A 24 0.08 3.24 16.15
C LYS A 24 -0.76 1.96 15.99
N GLY A 25 -0.16 0.82 16.26
CA GLY A 25 -0.79 -0.50 16.17
C GLY A 25 -0.95 -0.98 14.73
N ASN A 26 -1.75 -2.02 14.56
CA ASN A 26 -2.06 -2.62 13.27
C ASN A 26 -3.12 -1.85 12.48
N LEU A 27 -3.04 -2.03 11.18
CA LEU A 27 -3.99 -1.66 10.15
C LEU A 27 -4.06 -2.86 9.19
N ALA A 28 -5.27 -3.32 8.90
CA ALA A 28 -5.57 -4.31 7.87
C ALA A 28 -6.61 -3.73 6.90
N ASP A 29 -7.57 -4.54 6.46
CA ASP A 29 -8.56 -4.24 5.44
C ASP A 29 -9.17 -2.82 5.57
N PRO A 30 -9.26 -2.05 4.47
CA PRO A 30 -10.14 -0.89 4.44
C PRO A 30 -11.58 -1.37 4.60
N ASN A 31 -12.38 -0.63 5.35
CA ASN A 31 -13.78 -0.92 5.60
C ASN A 31 -14.61 0.34 5.39
N GLY A 32 -15.90 0.15 5.09
CA GLY A 32 -16.86 1.23 5.21
C GLY A 32 -16.55 2.48 4.38
N LEU A 33 -15.82 2.34 3.26
CA LEU A 33 -15.41 3.49 2.45
C LEU A 33 -16.66 4.19 1.92
N VAL A 34 -16.87 5.44 2.34
CA VAL A 34 -18.07 6.22 1.97
C VAL A 34 -17.71 7.68 1.83
N TYR A 35 -18.22 8.33 0.80
CA TYR A 35 -18.21 9.79 0.71
C TYR A 35 -19.51 10.34 1.30
N TYR A 36 -19.43 11.13 2.37
CA TYR A 36 -20.61 11.70 3.03
C TYR A 36 -20.31 13.09 3.59
N LYS A 37 -21.26 14.02 3.42
CA LYS A 37 -21.16 15.41 3.89
C LYS A 37 -19.79 16.06 3.65
N ASN A 38 -19.29 15.97 2.41
CA ASN A 38 -18.01 16.53 1.98
C ASN A 38 -16.76 15.89 2.60
N ASN A 39 -16.86 14.67 3.13
CA ASN A 39 -15.74 13.89 3.62
C ASN A 39 -15.69 12.52 2.95
N TYR A 40 -14.49 12.10 2.57
CA TYR A 40 -14.16 10.70 2.38
C TYR A 40 -13.92 10.08 3.75
N HIS A 41 -14.69 9.05 4.10
CA HIS A 41 -14.50 8.26 5.31
C HIS A 41 -13.73 7.00 4.97
N LEU A 42 -12.62 6.78 5.67
CA LEU A 42 -11.83 5.57 5.63
C LEU A 42 -11.97 4.90 6.99
N PHE A 43 -12.74 3.82 7.05
CA PHE A 43 -12.67 2.90 8.18
C PHE A 43 -11.67 1.80 7.84
N HIS A 44 -11.13 1.13 8.84
CA HIS A 44 -10.27 -0.02 8.59
C HIS A 44 -10.21 -0.95 9.78
N GLN A 45 -9.85 -2.20 9.51
CA GLN A 45 -9.64 -3.19 10.55
C GLN A 45 -8.49 -2.81 11.48
N LYS A 46 -8.75 -2.99 12.78
CA LYS A 46 -7.79 -2.82 13.86
C LYS A 46 -8.16 -3.72 15.04
N ASP A 47 -7.45 -4.84 15.17
CA ASP A 47 -7.65 -5.82 16.24
C ASP A 47 -9.11 -6.32 16.36
N GLY A 48 -9.84 -6.43 15.24
CA GLY A 48 -11.25 -6.81 15.18
C GLY A 48 -12.24 -5.67 15.46
N ASN A 49 -11.75 -4.42 15.51
CA ASN A 49 -12.54 -3.19 15.61
C ASN A 49 -12.40 -2.39 14.30
N TRP A 50 -13.31 -1.44 14.08
CA TRP A 50 -13.18 -0.47 13.00
C TRP A 50 -12.57 0.83 13.53
N ALA A 51 -11.33 1.10 13.14
CA ALA A 51 -10.73 2.43 13.27
C ALA A 51 -11.26 3.37 12.18
N HIS A 52 -11.16 4.69 12.37
CA HIS A 52 -11.77 5.68 11.49
C HIS A 52 -10.85 6.87 11.22
N ALA A 53 -10.83 7.32 9.97
CA ALA A 53 -10.28 8.59 9.54
C ALA A 53 -11.17 9.26 8.48
N VAL A 54 -11.04 10.58 8.37
CA VAL A 54 -11.71 11.37 7.34
C VAL A 54 -10.74 12.25 6.57
N SER A 55 -10.99 12.46 5.28
CA SER A 55 -10.26 13.39 4.43
C SER A 55 -11.23 14.15 3.52
N HIS A 56 -10.87 15.37 3.12
CA HIS A 56 -11.61 16.11 2.09
C HIS A 56 -11.11 15.81 0.68
N ASP A 57 -9.92 15.22 0.54
CA ASP A 57 -9.18 15.11 -0.72
C ASP A 57 -8.48 13.76 -0.91
N LEU A 58 -8.81 12.75 -0.10
CA LEU A 58 -8.19 11.41 -0.07
C LEU A 58 -6.69 11.37 0.30
N LEU A 59 -6.07 12.52 0.59
CA LEU A 59 -4.64 12.63 0.88
C LEU A 59 -4.39 13.04 2.33
N HIS A 60 -5.10 14.06 2.82
CA HIS A 60 -4.86 14.69 4.11
C HIS A 60 -5.80 14.15 5.19
N TRP A 61 -5.47 12.98 5.72
CA TRP A 61 -6.32 12.25 6.66
C TRP A 61 -6.26 12.79 8.09
N ASN A 62 -7.44 12.85 8.72
CA ASN A 62 -7.61 13.15 10.14
C ASN A 62 -8.18 11.91 10.84
N HIS A 63 -7.42 11.34 11.78
CA HIS A 63 -7.88 10.21 12.58
C HIS A 63 -8.97 10.62 13.57
N LEU A 64 -9.99 9.77 13.69
CA LEU A 64 -11.11 9.88 14.61
C LEU A 64 -11.06 8.71 15.62
N PRO A 65 -11.90 8.73 16.68
CA PRO A 65 -12.05 7.59 17.60
C PRO A 65 -12.43 6.29 16.87
N LEU A 66 -12.33 5.16 17.57
CA LEU A 66 -12.85 3.89 17.04
C LEU A 66 -14.35 4.03 16.76
N ALA A 67 -14.79 3.47 15.63
CA ALA A 67 -16.16 3.55 15.16
C ALA A 67 -17.00 2.36 15.65
N LEU A 68 -16.50 1.14 15.50
CA LEU A 68 -17.14 -0.09 15.95
C LEU A 68 -16.16 -0.91 16.78
N GLU A 69 -16.44 -1.07 18.07
CA GLU A 69 -15.64 -1.88 19.00
C GLU A 69 -16.26 -3.27 19.20
N HIS A 70 -15.51 -4.26 19.68
CA HIS A 70 -16.06 -5.56 20.06
C HIS A 70 -17.27 -5.46 21.01
N ASP A 71 -18.20 -6.41 20.92
CA ASP A 71 -19.30 -6.55 21.89
C ASP A 71 -19.68 -8.01 22.17
N GLU A 72 -20.90 -8.21 22.66
CA GLU A 72 -21.52 -9.51 22.94
C GLU A 72 -21.66 -10.42 21.71
N LEU A 73 -21.65 -9.88 20.48
CA LEU A 73 -21.61 -10.64 19.23
C LEU A 73 -20.17 -10.85 18.72
N GLY A 74 -19.16 -10.45 19.50
CA GLY A 74 -17.75 -10.68 19.22
C GLY A 74 -17.09 -9.52 18.49
N GLN A 75 -16.24 -9.86 17.52
CA GLN A 75 -15.49 -8.88 16.74
C GLN A 75 -16.40 -8.20 15.70
N ALA A 76 -16.02 -7.00 15.27
CA ALA A 76 -16.58 -6.35 14.09
C ALA A 76 -15.59 -6.55 12.92
N LEU A 77 -15.74 -7.68 12.22
CA LEU A 77 -14.96 -7.99 11.02
C LEU A 77 -15.37 -7.10 9.83
N SER A 78 -14.71 -7.28 8.69
CA SER A 78 -14.76 -6.35 7.55
C SER A 78 -16.17 -6.19 6.98
N GLY A 79 -16.37 -5.11 6.22
CA GLY A 79 -17.67 -4.78 5.64
C GLY A 79 -17.71 -3.37 5.05
N SER A 80 -18.92 -2.87 4.79
CA SER A 80 -19.16 -1.66 4.00
C SER A 80 -20.16 -0.70 4.65
N ILE A 81 -20.19 0.55 4.17
CA ILE A 81 -21.12 1.60 4.61
C ILE A 81 -21.85 2.17 3.41
N VAL A 82 -23.14 2.46 3.57
CA VAL A 82 -23.96 3.21 2.61
C VAL A 82 -24.69 4.37 3.27
N VAL A 83 -25.14 5.32 2.47
CA VAL A 83 -25.99 6.44 2.90
C VAL A 83 -27.45 6.09 2.64
N ASP A 84 -28.27 6.02 3.70
CA ASP A 84 -29.72 5.86 3.58
C ASP A 84 -30.40 7.22 3.41
N LYS A 85 -30.36 7.75 2.20
CA LYS A 85 -30.92 9.08 1.86
C LYS A 85 -32.43 9.16 2.02
N SER A 86 -33.13 8.05 1.80
CA SER A 86 -34.58 7.97 1.83
C SER A 86 -35.15 7.57 3.19
N ASN A 87 -34.29 7.28 4.17
CA ASN A 87 -34.66 6.64 5.42
C ASN A 87 -35.48 5.34 5.19
N CYS A 88 -35.14 4.55 4.18
CA CYS A 88 -35.88 3.31 3.89
C CYS A 88 -35.69 2.26 4.99
N SER A 89 -34.61 2.38 5.77
CA SER A 89 -34.40 1.59 7.00
C SER A 89 -35.33 1.96 8.14
N GLY A 90 -35.86 3.19 8.15
CA GLY A 90 -36.65 3.73 9.25
C GLY A 90 -35.82 4.10 10.49
N LEU A 91 -34.49 4.13 10.41
CA LEU A 91 -33.60 4.38 11.55
C LEU A 91 -33.30 5.87 11.82
N PHE A 92 -33.68 6.77 10.93
CA PHE A 92 -33.18 8.16 10.93
C PHE A 92 -34.22 9.26 11.25
N ASN A 93 -35.32 8.99 11.97
CA ASN A 93 -36.34 9.99 12.34
C ASN A 93 -36.82 10.90 11.17
N GLY A 94 -36.79 10.38 9.93
CA GLY A 94 -37.15 11.12 8.71
C GLY A 94 -36.00 11.88 8.03
N GLY A 95 -34.79 11.88 8.59
CA GLY A 95 -33.56 12.36 7.96
C GLY A 95 -32.78 11.26 7.24
N GLU A 96 -31.54 11.57 6.83
CA GLU A 96 -30.60 10.60 6.27
C GLU A 96 -29.47 10.29 7.25
N GLY A 97 -28.78 9.17 7.05
CA GLY A 97 -27.58 8.83 7.82
C GLY A 97 -26.82 7.66 7.23
N LEU A 98 -25.81 7.20 7.97
CA LEU A 98 -24.93 6.12 7.54
C LEU A 98 -25.35 4.79 8.15
N LEU A 99 -25.28 3.73 7.34
CA LEU A 99 -25.49 2.34 7.78
C LEU A 99 -24.24 1.53 7.49
N ALA A 100 -23.67 0.92 8.52
CA ALA A 100 -22.53 0.01 8.45
C ALA A 100 -23.01 -1.43 8.50
N PHE A 101 -22.64 -2.19 7.47
CA PHE A 101 -22.81 -3.63 7.39
C PHE A 101 -21.46 -4.27 7.68
N TYR A 102 -21.42 -5.18 8.65
CA TYR A 102 -20.18 -5.79 9.12
C TYR A 102 -20.41 -7.23 9.56
N THR A 103 -19.35 -8.02 9.60
CA THR A 103 -19.43 -9.40 10.10
C THR A 103 -19.21 -9.46 11.62
N SER A 104 -20.15 -10.07 12.35
CA SER A 104 -20.00 -10.47 13.76
C SER A 104 -19.57 -11.93 13.88
N THR A 105 -18.89 -12.33 14.96
CA THR A 105 -18.19 -13.64 15.02
C THR A 105 -18.73 -14.66 16.02
N VAL A 106 -19.53 -14.25 17.02
CA VAL A 106 -20.09 -15.17 18.01
C VAL A 106 -21.24 -15.98 17.40
N GLY A 107 -21.17 -17.30 17.54
CA GLY A 107 -22.14 -18.22 16.92
C GLY A 107 -21.82 -18.59 15.47
N GLY A 108 -20.65 -18.19 14.97
CA GLY A 108 -20.26 -18.24 13.56
C GLY A 108 -20.27 -16.85 12.95
N GLU A 109 -19.59 -16.67 11.82
CA GLU A 109 -19.57 -15.40 11.12
C GLU A 109 -20.97 -15.06 10.59
N ALA A 110 -21.52 -13.91 10.92
CA ALA A 110 -22.88 -13.51 10.55
C ALA A 110 -22.95 -12.01 10.22
N GLN A 111 -23.93 -11.58 9.42
CA GLN A 111 -23.99 -10.20 8.94
C GLN A 111 -24.80 -9.34 9.90
N SER A 112 -24.20 -8.25 10.37
CA SER A 112 -24.76 -7.33 11.36
C SER A 112 -24.84 -5.90 10.82
N LEU A 113 -25.66 -5.07 11.45
CA LEU A 113 -25.95 -3.69 11.07
C LEU A 113 -25.69 -2.72 12.23
N ALA A 114 -25.06 -1.59 11.94
CA ALA A 114 -25.01 -0.42 12.81
C ALA A 114 -25.39 0.84 12.03
N TYR A 115 -25.82 1.89 12.73
CA TYR A 115 -26.21 3.16 12.12
C TYR A 115 -25.62 4.35 12.86
N SER A 116 -25.29 5.40 12.11
CA SER A 116 -24.77 6.66 12.62
C SER A 116 -25.62 7.84 12.17
N THR A 117 -25.94 8.72 13.12
CA THR A 117 -26.74 9.94 12.93
C THR A 117 -25.89 11.22 12.99
N ASP A 118 -24.59 11.08 13.22
CA ASP A 118 -23.62 12.16 13.46
C ASP A 118 -22.41 12.03 12.53
N GLU A 119 -22.69 11.76 11.25
CA GLU A 119 -21.67 11.71 10.18
C GLU A 119 -20.60 10.63 10.40
N GLY A 120 -20.98 9.49 10.98
CA GLY A 120 -20.09 8.34 11.15
C GLY A 120 -19.16 8.42 12.36
N VAL A 121 -19.32 9.43 13.23
CA VAL A 121 -18.50 9.61 14.43
C VAL A 121 -18.89 8.61 15.53
N THR A 122 -20.18 8.40 15.77
CA THR A 122 -20.68 7.39 16.71
C THR A 122 -21.68 6.45 16.05
N TRP A 123 -21.72 5.21 16.55
CA TRP A 123 -22.50 4.13 15.95
C TRP A 123 -23.40 3.45 16.98
N GLN A 124 -24.63 3.15 16.56
CA GLN A 124 -25.59 2.37 17.33
C GLN A 124 -25.86 1.05 16.60
N ARG A 125 -25.70 -0.07 17.29
CA ARG A 125 -26.00 -1.39 16.72
C ARG A 125 -27.49 -1.64 16.62
N HIS A 126 -27.89 -2.32 15.55
CA HIS A 126 -29.28 -2.67 15.32
C HIS A 126 -29.72 -3.81 16.27
N LYS A 127 -30.91 -3.67 16.87
CA LYS A 127 -31.40 -4.62 17.90
C LYS A 127 -31.71 -6.02 17.38
N LYS A 128 -31.85 -6.18 16.06
CA LYS A 128 -32.05 -7.48 15.41
C LYS A 128 -30.75 -8.14 14.97
N ASN A 129 -29.58 -7.66 15.39
CA ASN A 129 -28.32 -8.28 14.96
C ASN A 129 -28.19 -9.73 15.47
N PRO A 130 -27.62 -10.64 14.67
CA PRO A 130 -27.26 -10.43 13.25
C PRO A 130 -28.51 -10.35 12.34
N ILE A 131 -28.47 -9.45 11.35
CA ILE A 131 -29.57 -9.29 10.36
C ILE A 131 -29.59 -10.40 9.31
N ILE A 132 -28.47 -11.11 9.12
CA ILE A 132 -28.40 -12.37 8.37
C ILE A 132 -27.57 -13.36 9.19
N GLU A 133 -28.22 -14.39 9.71
CA GLU A 133 -27.56 -15.48 10.44
C GLU A 133 -26.68 -16.33 9.51
N ASN A 134 -25.63 -16.93 10.07
CA ASN A 134 -24.79 -17.87 9.34
C ASN A 134 -25.60 -19.14 8.98
N PRO A 135 -25.73 -19.52 7.70
CA PRO A 135 -26.46 -20.72 7.31
C PRO A 135 -25.68 -22.04 7.53
N GLY A 136 -24.55 -22.02 8.26
CA GLY A 136 -23.65 -23.15 8.47
C GLY A 136 -22.44 -23.17 7.53
N ILE A 137 -22.09 -22.03 6.92
CA ILE A 137 -20.93 -21.86 6.05
C ILE A 137 -19.73 -21.46 6.92
N LYS A 138 -18.58 -22.11 6.67
CA LYS A 138 -17.35 -21.92 7.43
C LYS A 138 -16.89 -20.46 7.42
N ASP A 139 -16.82 -19.89 6.22
CA ASP A 139 -16.36 -18.54 5.94
C ASP A 139 -17.55 -17.77 5.35
N PHE A 140 -18.20 -16.89 6.12
CA PHE A 140 -19.41 -16.14 5.76
C PHE A 140 -19.28 -14.67 6.18
N ARG A 141 -18.60 -13.86 5.36
CA ARG A 141 -18.14 -12.53 5.80
C ARG A 141 -18.03 -11.47 4.71
N ASP A 142 -17.64 -10.27 5.16
CA ASP A 142 -17.28 -9.11 4.36
C ASP A 142 -18.43 -8.56 3.49
N PRO A 143 -19.54 -8.12 4.08
CA PRO A 143 -20.71 -7.69 3.32
C PRO A 143 -20.46 -6.36 2.60
N LYS A 144 -20.44 -6.38 1.26
CA LYS A 144 -20.50 -5.18 0.42
C LYS A 144 -21.94 -4.85 0.07
N VAL A 145 -22.40 -3.64 0.40
CA VAL A 145 -23.75 -3.16 0.06
C VAL A 145 -23.70 -2.04 -0.96
N LEU A 146 -24.58 -2.10 -1.96
CA LEU A 146 -24.79 -1.04 -2.94
C LEU A 146 -26.27 -0.91 -3.31
N TRP A 147 -26.63 0.25 -3.88
CA TRP A 147 -27.94 0.48 -4.47
C TRP A 147 -27.92 0.13 -5.96
N HIS A 148 -28.81 -0.76 -6.39
CA HIS A 148 -28.95 -1.12 -7.79
C HIS A 148 -30.11 -0.34 -8.43
N GLU A 149 -29.76 0.70 -9.17
CA GLU A 149 -30.70 1.72 -9.65
C GLU A 149 -31.79 1.17 -10.57
N SER A 150 -31.47 0.23 -11.46
CA SER A 150 -32.43 -0.29 -12.45
C SER A 150 -33.51 -1.18 -11.83
N THR A 151 -33.16 -1.97 -10.80
CA THR A 151 -34.15 -2.83 -10.10
C THR A 151 -34.72 -2.19 -8.86
N LYS A 152 -34.21 -1.02 -8.42
CA LYS A 152 -34.64 -0.32 -7.21
C LYS A 152 -34.54 -1.18 -5.95
N HIS A 153 -33.44 -1.91 -5.82
CA HIS A 153 -33.15 -2.72 -4.64
C HIS A 153 -31.74 -2.43 -4.14
N TRP A 154 -31.57 -2.55 -2.83
CA TRP A 154 -30.27 -2.73 -2.23
C TRP A 154 -29.78 -4.15 -2.49
N VAL A 155 -28.50 -4.29 -2.80
CA VAL A 155 -27.82 -5.56 -3.03
C VAL A 155 -26.69 -5.66 -2.01
N MET A 156 -26.58 -6.83 -1.39
CA MET A 156 -25.45 -7.19 -0.53
C MET A 156 -24.72 -8.37 -1.16
N VAL A 157 -23.41 -8.25 -1.28
CA VAL A 157 -22.49 -9.32 -1.71
C VAL A 157 -21.72 -9.77 -0.48
N VAL A 158 -21.77 -11.06 -0.18
CA VAL A 158 -21.10 -11.66 0.99
C VAL A 158 -20.20 -12.77 0.51
N SER A 159 -18.97 -12.85 1.02
CA SER A 159 -18.12 -14.01 0.76
C SER A 159 -18.70 -15.25 1.45
N THR A 160 -18.74 -16.35 0.71
CA THR A 160 -19.19 -17.67 1.16
C THR A 160 -18.15 -18.72 0.77
N ASP A 161 -17.08 -18.84 1.57
CA ASP A 161 -15.91 -19.66 1.28
C ASP A 161 -15.21 -19.23 -0.02
N GLN A 162 -15.18 -20.07 -1.07
CA GLN A 162 -14.57 -19.73 -2.36
C GLN A 162 -15.60 -19.23 -3.39
N THR A 163 -16.69 -18.63 -2.90
CA THR A 163 -17.77 -18.09 -3.72
C THR A 163 -18.28 -16.79 -3.11
N VAL A 164 -19.14 -16.07 -3.82
CA VAL A 164 -19.92 -14.95 -3.26
C VAL A 164 -21.41 -15.21 -3.36
N THR A 165 -22.15 -14.78 -2.36
CA THR A 165 -23.61 -14.86 -2.31
C THR A 165 -24.23 -13.47 -2.34
N PHE A 166 -25.23 -13.30 -3.21
CA PHE A 166 -26.00 -12.08 -3.36
C PHE A 166 -27.29 -12.14 -2.54
N TYR A 167 -27.56 -11.07 -1.81
CA TYR A 167 -28.83 -10.83 -1.10
C TYR A 167 -29.44 -9.52 -1.57
N ARG A 168 -30.77 -9.38 -1.43
CA ARG A 168 -31.52 -8.18 -1.84
C ARG A 168 -32.41 -7.68 -0.73
N SER A 169 -32.55 -6.36 -0.65
CA SER A 169 -33.43 -5.70 0.30
C SER A 169 -34.08 -4.46 -0.31
N THR A 170 -35.27 -4.11 0.19
CA THR A 170 -35.92 -2.82 -0.09
C THR A 170 -35.79 -1.84 1.08
N ASN A 171 -35.30 -2.28 2.24
CA ASN A 171 -35.27 -1.49 3.47
C ASN A 171 -33.95 -1.57 4.24
N LEU A 172 -32.90 -2.19 3.70
CA LEU A 172 -31.56 -2.32 4.33
C LEU A 172 -31.51 -3.16 5.61
N VAL A 173 -32.65 -3.61 6.13
CA VAL A 173 -32.76 -4.36 7.40
C VAL A 173 -33.11 -5.82 7.14
N ASP A 174 -34.12 -6.07 6.31
CA ASP A 174 -34.59 -7.42 5.98
C ASP A 174 -34.03 -7.81 4.61
N TRP A 175 -33.27 -8.90 4.58
CA TRP A 175 -32.52 -9.36 3.40
C TRP A 175 -33.02 -10.73 2.93
N ALA A 176 -33.18 -10.88 1.62
CA ALA A 176 -33.55 -12.14 0.99
C ALA A 176 -32.40 -12.65 0.11
N TYR A 177 -32.10 -13.95 0.21
CA TYR A 177 -31.18 -14.62 -0.72
C TYR A 177 -31.61 -14.39 -2.17
N SER A 178 -30.64 -14.15 -3.06
CA SER A 178 -30.85 -13.92 -4.49
C SER A 178 -30.18 -15.00 -5.35
N SER A 179 -28.85 -15.07 -5.33
CA SER A 179 -28.06 -16.04 -6.10
C SER A 179 -26.66 -16.21 -5.51
N GLN A 180 -25.86 -17.08 -6.12
CA GLN A 180 -24.44 -17.28 -5.80
C GLN A 180 -23.62 -17.24 -7.09
N PHE A 181 -22.36 -16.81 -7.00
CA PHE A 181 -21.38 -16.81 -8.09
C PHE A 181 -20.03 -17.33 -7.57
N GLY A 182 -19.27 -18.04 -8.40
CA GLY A 182 -17.87 -18.37 -8.09
C GLY A 182 -17.49 -19.84 -8.27
N MET A 183 -18.40 -20.80 -8.10
CA MET A 183 -18.06 -22.24 -7.98
C MET A 183 -17.12 -22.83 -9.05
N GLU A 184 -17.13 -22.31 -10.27
CA GLU A 184 -16.29 -22.76 -11.39
C GLU A 184 -15.51 -21.61 -12.05
N GLU A 185 -15.44 -20.45 -11.38
CA GLU A 185 -15.01 -19.17 -11.93
C GLU A 185 -13.72 -18.68 -11.26
N GLY A 186 -12.65 -18.53 -12.03
CA GLY A 186 -11.40 -17.95 -11.57
C GLY A 186 -10.62 -18.81 -10.57
N LEU A 187 -9.76 -18.16 -9.80
CA LEU A 187 -8.80 -18.77 -8.88
C LEU A 187 -9.46 -19.25 -7.58
N HIS A 188 -9.19 -20.50 -7.21
CA HIS A 188 -9.73 -21.18 -6.03
C HIS A 188 -8.63 -21.67 -5.07
N ALA A 189 -7.50 -20.95 -5.03
CA ALA A 189 -6.33 -21.32 -4.22
C ALA A 189 -6.56 -21.20 -2.69
N ALA A 190 -7.49 -20.33 -2.29
CA ALA A 190 -7.87 -20.10 -0.90
C ALA A 190 -9.31 -19.55 -0.81
N VAL A 191 -9.74 -19.28 0.43
CA VAL A 191 -10.98 -18.56 0.72
C VAL A 191 -11.02 -17.23 -0.03
N TRP A 192 -12.20 -16.87 -0.56
CA TRP A 192 -12.46 -15.55 -1.12
C TRP A 192 -12.84 -14.60 0.02
N GLU A 193 -12.38 -13.36 -0.04
CA GLU A 193 -12.62 -12.36 1.00
C GLU A 193 -12.87 -11.00 0.36
N CYS A 194 -13.44 -10.08 1.13
CA CYS A 194 -13.63 -8.68 0.74
C CYS A 194 -14.19 -8.51 -0.68
N PRO A 195 -15.37 -9.10 -0.99
CA PRO A 195 -15.98 -8.92 -2.29
C PRO A 195 -16.35 -7.46 -2.50
N ASP A 196 -16.22 -6.99 -3.74
CA ASP A 196 -16.73 -5.70 -4.14
C ASP A 196 -17.45 -5.79 -5.50
N LEU A 197 -18.55 -5.06 -5.66
CA LEU A 197 -19.35 -5.05 -6.89
C LEU A 197 -19.65 -3.60 -7.28
N PHE A 198 -19.20 -3.22 -8.46
CA PHE A 198 -19.33 -1.85 -8.96
C PHE A 198 -19.43 -1.82 -10.48
N SER A 199 -20.04 -0.76 -11.01
CA SER A 199 -20.11 -0.51 -12.46
C SER A 199 -19.08 0.53 -12.87
N LEU A 200 -18.51 0.36 -14.07
CA LEU A 200 -17.55 1.29 -14.65
C LEU A 200 -17.91 1.58 -16.11
N PRO A 201 -17.67 2.83 -16.58
CA PRO A 201 -17.78 3.16 -17.99
C PRO A 201 -16.68 2.46 -18.79
N VAL A 202 -17.04 1.88 -19.93
CA VAL A 202 -16.09 1.30 -20.88
C VAL A 202 -15.42 2.44 -21.67
N ASP A 203 -14.09 2.52 -21.63
CA ASP A 203 -13.31 3.55 -22.34
C ASP A 203 -13.78 5.00 -22.07
N GLY A 204 -14.30 5.24 -20.86
CA GLY A 204 -14.85 6.53 -20.45
C GLY A 204 -16.24 6.85 -21.02
N ASN A 205 -16.82 5.97 -21.84
CA ASN A 205 -18.18 6.12 -22.36
C ASN A 205 -19.22 5.84 -21.26
N GLN A 206 -19.91 6.88 -20.80
CA GLN A 206 -20.92 6.75 -19.74
C GLN A 206 -22.16 5.97 -20.16
N GLU A 207 -22.43 5.86 -21.47
CA GLU A 207 -23.57 5.11 -22.01
C GLU A 207 -23.31 3.59 -22.05
N GLU A 208 -22.05 3.18 -21.95
CA GLU A 208 -21.62 1.79 -21.97
C GLU A 208 -20.99 1.42 -20.63
N GLN A 209 -21.75 0.74 -19.79
CA GLN A 209 -21.33 0.33 -18.46
C GLN A 209 -21.08 -1.17 -18.42
N LYS A 210 -20.05 -1.59 -17.69
CA LYS A 210 -19.82 -2.99 -17.32
C LYS A 210 -19.69 -3.14 -15.82
N TRP A 211 -20.14 -4.26 -15.30
CA TRP A 211 -20.00 -4.60 -13.89
C TRP A 211 -18.67 -5.31 -13.66
N VAL A 212 -18.01 -4.94 -12.58
CA VAL A 212 -16.81 -5.59 -12.07
C VAL A 212 -17.14 -6.21 -10.72
N LEU A 213 -16.93 -7.51 -10.61
CA LEU A 213 -16.93 -8.23 -9.34
C LEU A 213 -15.48 -8.50 -8.95
N HIS A 214 -15.03 -7.91 -7.86
CA HIS A 214 -13.71 -8.12 -7.29
C HIS A 214 -13.79 -9.05 -6.08
N VAL A 215 -12.80 -9.93 -5.91
CA VAL A 215 -12.61 -10.72 -4.68
C VAL A 215 -11.14 -10.82 -4.34
N SER A 216 -10.83 -10.72 -3.05
CA SER A 216 -9.51 -11.03 -2.53
C SER A 216 -9.40 -12.53 -2.28
N VAL A 217 -8.21 -13.11 -2.40
CA VAL A 217 -7.95 -14.54 -2.17
C VAL A 217 -6.94 -14.68 -1.03
N GLY A 218 -7.34 -15.37 0.04
CA GLY A 218 -6.55 -15.53 1.25
C GLY A 218 -5.16 -16.13 1.03
N ASP A 219 -4.31 -16.02 2.04
CA ASP A 219 -2.96 -16.57 2.01
C ASP A 219 -2.94 -18.09 1.76
N ASN A 220 -2.07 -18.51 0.84
CA ASN A 220 -1.88 -19.88 0.40
C ASN A 220 -0.50 -20.05 -0.26
N ASP A 221 -0.09 -21.30 -0.49
CA ASP A 221 1.23 -21.62 -1.05
C ASP A 221 1.32 -21.45 -2.57
N GLU A 222 0.21 -21.53 -3.30
CA GLU A 222 0.18 -21.36 -4.76
C GLU A 222 0.58 -19.94 -5.15
N THR A 223 0.06 -18.94 -4.44
CA THR A 223 0.36 -17.51 -4.65
C THR A 223 1.36 -16.97 -3.63
N LYS A 224 1.93 -17.84 -2.78
CA LYS A 224 2.93 -17.52 -1.73
C LYS A 224 2.51 -16.36 -0.81
N GLY A 225 1.21 -16.27 -0.54
CA GLY A 225 0.58 -15.15 0.14
C GLY A 225 -0.78 -14.83 -0.41
N SER A 226 -1.43 -13.85 0.18
CA SER A 226 -2.73 -13.38 -0.29
C SER A 226 -2.62 -12.63 -1.62
N THR A 227 -3.66 -12.68 -2.45
CA THR A 227 -3.75 -11.97 -3.74
C THR A 227 -5.17 -11.49 -3.99
N ALA A 228 -5.49 -11.02 -5.19
CA ALA A 228 -6.85 -10.65 -5.58
C ALA A 228 -7.09 -10.86 -7.08
N GLN A 229 -8.35 -11.11 -7.41
CA GLN A 229 -8.82 -11.28 -8.79
C GLN A 229 -10.10 -10.48 -9.02
N TYR A 230 -10.47 -10.32 -10.29
CA TYR A 230 -11.71 -9.68 -10.69
C TYR A 230 -12.37 -10.38 -11.88
N PHE A 231 -13.66 -10.11 -12.05
CA PHE A 231 -14.49 -10.58 -13.14
C PHE A 231 -15.19 -9.39 -13.77
N ILE A 232 -15.32 -9.39 -15.10
CA ILE A 232 -16.03 -8.35 -15.85
C ILE A 232 -17.26 -8.99 -16.48
N GLY A 233 -18.41 -8.32 -16.38
CA GLY A 233 -19.63 -8.84 -16.95
C GLY A 233 -20.86 -7.97 -16.73
N GLU A 234 -22.00 -8.63 -16.63
CA GLU A 234 -23.31 -8.01 -16.41
C GLU A 234 -23.85 -8.37 -15.04
N PHE A 235 -24.56 -7.44 -14.41
CA PHE A 235 -25.32 -7.71 -13.19
C PHE A 235 -26.76 -7.26 -13.38
N ASP A 236 -27.69 -8.22 -13.33
CA ASP A 236 -29.12 -7.97 -13.56
C ASP A 236 -29.88 -7.49 -12.31
N GLY A 237 -29.14 -7.20 -11.23
CA GLY A 237 -29.69 -6.89 -9.91
C GLY A 237 -30.00 -8.12 -9.05
N ARG A 238 -29.78 -9.33 -9.57
CA ARG A 238 -29.95 -10.60 -8.85
C ARG A 238 -28.73 -11.51 -8.95
N MET A 239 -28.14 -11.63 -10.14
CA MET A 239 -27.03 -12.52 -10.48
C MET A 239 -25.98 -11.81 -11.34
N PHE A 240 -24.71 -12.15 -11.12
CA PHE A 240 -23.60 -11.70 -11.94
C PHE A 240 -23.33 -12.72 -13.06
N HIS A 241 -23.17 -12.23 -14.29
CA HIS A 241 -22.89 -13.03 -15.48
C HIS A 241 -21.52 -12.62 -16.01
N ASN A 242 -20.52 -13.50 -15.91
CA ASN A 242 -19.15 -13.22 -16.38
C ASN A 242 -19.11 -13.21 -17.92
N ASP A 243 -18.44 -12.21 -18.50
CA ASP A 243 -18.24 -12.11 -19.96
C ASP A 243 -17.08 -12.99 -20.45
N ASN A 244 -16.15 -13.37 -19.56
CA ASN A 244 -14.95 -14.13 -19.91
C ASN A 244 -15.17 -15.66 -19.72
N ASP A 245 -14.28 -16.49 -20.26
CA ASP A 245 -14.27 -17.94 -19.95
C ASP A 245 -14.01 -18.12 -18.45
N SER A 246 -14.68 -19.07 -17.81
CA SER A 246 -14.59 -19.27 -16.36
C SER A 246 -13.19 -19.63 -15.86
N ARG A 247 -12.30 -20.08 -16.75
CA ARG A 247 -10.89 -20.38 -16.46
C ARG A 247 -9.96 -19.18 -16.69
N GLU A 248 -10.45 -18.08 -17.23
CA GLU A 248 -9.66 -16.86 -17.39
C GLU A 248 -9.54 -16.14 -16.04
N ILE A 249 -8.34 -16.18 -15.46
CA ILE A 249 -8.04 -15.51 -14.18
C ILE A 249 -7.51 -14.11 -14.49
N LEU A 250 -8.28 -13.09 -14.12
CA LEU A 250 -7.83 -11.71 -14.19
C LEU A 250 -7.34 -11.26 -12.82
N ILE A 251 -6.03 -11.08 -12.69
CA ILE A 251 -5.38 -10.65 -11.45
C ILE A 251 -5.50 -9.14 -11.29
N THR A 252 -5.84 -8.71 -10.07
CA THR A 252 -6.02 -7.29 -9.74
C THR A 252 -4.69 -6.54 -9.65
N ASP A 253 -3.68 -7.13 -9.04
CA ASP A 253 -2.35 -6.54 -8.84
C ASP A 253 -1.32 -7.68 -8.85
N PHE A 254 -0.25 -7.54 -9.63
CA PHE A 254 0.79 -8.56 -9.76
C PHE A 254 1.91 -8.42 -8.72
N GLY A 255 1.86 -7.38 -7.89
CA GLY A 255 2.67 -7.29 -6.67
C GLY A 255 2.11 -8.15 -5.54
N GLN A 256 2.85 -8.21 -4.44
CA GLN A 256 2.47 -9.04 -3.28
C GLN A 256 1.62 -8.27 -2.26
N ASP A 257 1.66 -6.93 -2.27
CA ASP A 257 1.17 -6.11 -1.15
C ASP A 257 -0.04 -5.26 -1.56
N PHE A 258 -1.08 -5.88 -2.12
CA PHE A 258 -2.37 -5.25 -2.41
C PHE A 258 -3.51 -6.23 -2.13
N TYR A 259 -4.25 -6.02 -1.04
CA TYR A 259 -5.29 -6.94 -0.56
C TYR A 259 -6.55 -6.21 -0.09
N ALA A 260 -7.68 -6.91 -0.01
CA ALA A 260 -8.93 -6.42 0.58
C ALA A 260 -9.42 -5.09 -0.01
N ALA A 261 -9.18 -4.86 -1.31
CA ALA A 261 -9.54 -3.60 -1.94
C ALA A 261 -11.05 -3.37 -1.97
N GLN A 262 -11.48 -2.16 -1.59
CA GLN A 262 -12.88 -1.74 -1.60
C GLN A 262 -13.04 -0.37 -2.25
N THR A 263 -14.16 -0.17 -2.94
CA THR A 263 -14.60 1.10 -3.51
C THR A 263 -15.37 1.95 -2.51
N PHE A 264 -15.21 3.27 -2.63
CA PHE A 264 -16.03 4.25 -1.91
C PHE A 264 -17.48 4.21 -2.40
N SER A 265 -18.41 4.06 -1.46
CA SER A 265 -19.83 4.24 -1.74
C SER A 265 -20.21 5.72 -1.80
N ASN A 266 -21.36 6.01 -2.41
CA ASN A 266 -21.92 7.35 -2.53
C ASN A 266 -21.06 8.37 -3.31
N LEU A 267 -20.19 7.87 -4.21
CA LEU A 267 -19.59 8.65 -5.29
C LEU A 267 -20.46 8.50 -6.55
N TYR A 268 -20.71 9.61 -7.26
CA TYR A 268 -21.61 9.61 -8.42
C TYR A 268 -20.89 9.54 -9.77
N SER A 269 -19.75 10.22 -9.91
CA SER A 269 -19.10 10.45 -11.20
C SER A 269 -17.78 9.69 -11.36
N ARG A 270 -17.36 8.96 -10.33
CA ARG A 270 -16.11 8.21 -10.33
C ARG A 270 -16.19 7.04 -9.35
N THR A 271 -15.44 6.01 -9.66
CA THR A 271 -15.23 4.86 -8.79
C THR A 271 -13.80 4.89 -8.31
N ILE A 272 -13.61 5.06 -7.01
CA ILE A 272 -12.30 5.09 -6.37
C ILE A 272 -12.25 3.94 -5.39
N TRP A 273 -11.14 3.22 -5.36
CA TRP A 273 -10.87 2.20 -4.37
C TRP A 273 -9.48 2.33 -3.74
N ILE A 274 -9.34 1.67 -2.59
CA ILE A 274 -8.12 1.59 -1.79
C ILE A 274 -7.99 0.13 -1.33
N GLY A 275 -6.77 -0.41 -1.33
CA GLY A 275 -6.43 -1.71 -0.78
C GLY A 275 -5.52 -1.62 0.44
N TRP A 276 -5.53 -2.67 1.27
CA TRP A 276 -4.52 -2.86 2.31
C TRP A 276 -3.17 -3.17 1.66
N MET A 277 -2.16 -2.35 1.94
CA MET A 277 -0.82 -2.50 1.41
C MET A 277 0.02 -3.38 2.32
N ALA A 278 -0.30 -4.68 2.34
CA ALA A 278 0.48 -5.75 2.97
C ALA A 278 -0.03 -7.13 2.49
N ASN A 279 0.41 -8.20 3.16
CA ASN A 279 0.04 -9.56 2.81
C ASN A 279 -0.24 -10.44 4.04
N TRP A 280 -1.24 -11.32 3.96
CA TRP A 280 -1.57 -12.28 5.01
C TRP A 280 -0.52 -13.38 5.24
N ARG A 281 0.47 -13.53 4.36
CA ARG A 281 1.64 -14.40 4.61
C ARG A 281 2.50 -13.88 5.75
N TYR A 282 2.64 -12.57 5.90
CA TYR A 282 3.49 -11.92 6.92
C TYR A 282 2.78 -10.74 7.61
N PRO A 283 1.56 -10.94 8.12
CA PRO A 283 0.73 -9.86 8.61
C PRO A 283 1.38 -9.25 9.85
N TYR A 284 1.57 -7.93 9.82
CA TYR A 284 2.12 -7.18 10.96
C TYR A 284 3.58 -7.54 11.33
N GLN A 285 4.33 -8.15 10.40
CA GLN A 285 5.74 -8.51 10.60
C GLN A 285 6.71 -7.49 10.00
N SER A 286 6.18 -6.42 9.38
CA SER A 286 6.95 -5.28 8.90
C SER A 286 7.86 -4.72 10.02
N PRO A 287 9.10 -4.31 9.72
CA PRO A 287 10.03 -3.72 10.68
C PRO A 287 9.65 -2.25 10.99
N THR A 288 8.39 -2.00 11.30
CA THR A 288 7.81 -0.67 11.53
C THR A 288 7.32 -0.55 12.96
N SER A 289 7.54 0.61 13.57
CA SER A 289 7.10 0.90 14.94
C SER A 289 6.88 2.40 15.10
N PRO A 290 5.86 2.86 15.83
CA PRO A 290 4.89 2.07 16.62
C PRO A 290 3.68 1.58 15.80
N TRP A 291 3.80 1.50 14.47
CA TRP A 291 2.71 1.26 13.53
C TRP A 291 2.99 0.05 12.64
N LEU A 292 1.94 -0.57 12.12
CA LEU A 292 2.02 -1.78 11.30
C LEU A 292 0.95 -1.69 10.20
N GLY A 293 1.39 -1.62 8.94
CA GLY A 293 0.49 -1.57 7.77
C GLY A 293 0.10 -0.17 7.32
N ALA A 294 -0.15 -0.06 6.01
CA ALA A 294 -0.62 1.14 5.33
C ALA A 294 -1.69 0.77 4.30
N MET A 295 -2.34 1.77 3.73
CA MET A 295 -3.19 1.61 2.56
C MET A 295 -2.42 1.92 1.28
N SER A 296 -2.82 1.31 0.17
CA SER A 296 -2.33 1.66 -1.18
C SER A 296 -2.71 3.10 -1.51
N PHE A 297 -2.10 3.67 -2.56
CA PHE A 297 -2.60 4.92 -3.08
C PHE A 297 -4.00 4.69 -3.67
N PRO A 298 -4.95 5.65 -3.57
CA PRO A 298 -6.26 5.49 -4.16
C PRO A 298 -6.18 5.45 -5.69
N ARG A 299 -6.99 4.60 -6.32
CA ARG A 299 -6.94 4.38 -7.79
C ARG A 299 -8.31 4.43 -8.46
N ASP A 300 -8.33 4.68 -9.78
CA ASP A 300 -9.54 4.60 -10.63
C ASP A 300 -9.30 4.06 -12.07
N SER A 301 -10.40 3.63 -12.73
CA SER A 301 -10.62 3.37 -14.19
C SER A 301 -10.93 1.92 -14.67
N LEU A 302 -11.45 1.81 -15.90
CA LEU A 302 -11.71 0.59 -16.70
C LEU A 302 -11.42 0.95 -18.17
N LYS A 303 -10.71 0.12 -18.92
CA LYS A 303 -10.45 0.35 -20.35
C LYS A 303 -10.48 -0.95 -21.15
N THR A 304 -10.64 -0.81 -22.47
CA THR A 304 -10.44 -1.88 -23.45
C THR A 304 -8.96 -1.93 -23.84
N ASN A 305 -8.37 -3.12 -23.84
CA ASN A 305 -6.99 -3.32 -24.29
C ASN A 305 -6.89 -3.36 -25.83
N LYS A 306 -5.66 -3.41 -26.37
CA LYS A 306 -5.41 -3.43 -27.83
C LYS A 306 -5.98 -4.67 -28.54
N GLN A 307 -6.31 -5.74 -27.80
CA GLN A 307 -6.94 -6.96 -28.30
C GLN A 307 -8.47 -6.94 -28.22
N ASN A 308 -9.08 -5.77 -27.96
CA ASN A 308 -10.52 -5.59 -27.74
C ASN A 308 -11.07 -6.40 -26.55
N GLN A 309 -10.23 -6.68 -25.54
CA GLN A 309 -10.67 -7.29 -24.29
C GLN A 309 -10.77 -6.21 -23.22
N LEU A 310 -11.84 -6.25 -22.43
CA LEU A 310 -12.00 -5.36 -21.29
C LEU A 310 -11.04 -5.75 -20.17
N ARG A 311 -10.36 -4.76 -19.59
CA ARG A 311 -9.44 -4.94 -18.47
C ARG A 311 -9.65 -3.84 -17.44
N LEU A 312 -9.55 -4.21 -16.18
CA LEU A 312 -9.46 -3.23 -15.12
C LEU A 312 -8.13 -2.50 -15.27
N VAL A 313 -8.19 -1.18 -15.47
CA VAL A 313 -7.03 -0.30 -15.53
C VAL A 313 -7.06 0.54 -14.28
N GLN A 314 -5.93 0.75 -13.63
CA GLN A 314 -5.93 1.55 -12.41
C GLN A 314 -4.90 2.65 -12.54
N GLN A 315 -5.31 3.89 -12.28
CA GLN A 315 -4.44 5.05 -12.29
C GLN A 315 -4.52 5.75 -10.93
N PRO A 316 -3.42 6.36 -10.45
CA PRO A 316 -3.48 7.22 -9.27
C PRO A 316 -4.53 8.31 -9.44
N ILE A 317 -5.30 8.59 -8.38
CA ILE A 317 -6.30 9.67 -8.41
C ILE A 317 -5.68 11.05 -8.74
N LEU A 318 -6.46 11.89 -9.42
CA LEU A 318 -6.04 13.24 -9.82
C LEU A 318 -5.65 14.13 -8.65
N GLU A 319 -6.20 13.90 -7.45
CA GLU A 319 -5.85 14.66 -6.25
C GLU A 319 -4.35 14.60 -5.93
N LEU A 320 -3.62 13.59 -6.42
CA LEU A 320 -2.15 13.52 -6.35
C LEU A 320 -1.46 14.83 -6.78
N ASP A 321 -2.05 15.56 -7.74
CA ASP A 321 -1.53 16.86 -8.19
C ASP A 321 -1.42 17.90 -7.06
N ASN A 322 -2.25 17.79 -6.01
CA ASN A 322 -2.23 18.71 -4.87
C ASN A 322 -0.96 18.59 -4.03
N ILE A 323 -0.25 17.47 -4.12
CA ILE A 323 0.98 17.22 -3.36
C ILE A 323 2.23 17.19 -4.24
N LYS A 324 2.11 17.40 -5.56
CA LYS A 324 3.28 17.60 -6.42
C LYS A 324 4.05 18.87 -6.00
N SER A 325 5.37 18.77 -5.89
CA SER A 325 6.28 19.88 -5.58
C SER A 325 7.22 20.20 -6.74
N LYS A 326 8.53 20.02 -6.56
CA LYS A 326 9.55 20.29 -7.57
C LYS A 326 9.52 19.17 -8.62
N ARG A 327 9.54 19.57 -9.89
CA ARG A 327 9.60 18.67 -11.05
C ARG A 327 10.96 18.78 -11.71
N ARG A 328 11.55 17.64 -12.06
CA ARG A 328 12.74 17.54 -12.92
C ARG A 328 12.38 16.76 -14.17
N SER A 329 12.67 17.34 -15.32
CA SER A 329 12.62 16.65 -16.61
C SER A 329 14.05 16.41 -17.07
N PHE A 330 14.27 15.25 -17.68
CA PHE A 330 15.57 14.84 -18.19
C PHE A 330 15.50 14.81 -19.72
N GLU A 331 16.58 15.22 -20.37
CA GLU A 331 16.72 15.04 -21.82
C GLU A 331 16.76 13.54 -22.14
N GLU A 332 16.36 13.17 -23.35
CA GLU A 332 16.48 11.79 -23.82
C GLU A 332 17.94 11.32 -23.72
N PHE A 333 18.14 10.10 -23.23
CA PHE A 333 19.46 9.48 -23.16
C PHE A 333 19.40 7.98 -23.47
N MET A 334 20.54 7.45 -23.87
CA MET A 334 20.73 6.03 -24.15
C MET A 334 21.45 5.36 -22.98
N VAL A 335 21.08 4.12 -22.69
CA VAL A 335 21.77 3.26 -21.72
C VAL A 335 22.23 2.00 -22.45
N GLU A 336 23.54 1.77 -22.43
CA GLU A 336 24.20 0.61 -23.04
C GLU A 336 24.72 -0.32 -21.93
N GLN A 337 25.96 -0.83 -22.06
CA GLN A 337 26.55 -1.77 -21.09
C GLN A 337 26.87 -1.13 -19.73
N GLU A 338 27.28 0.14 -19.73
CA GLU A 338 27.59 0.85 -18.49
C GLU A 338 26.30 1.42 -17.89
N PRO A 339 26.00 1.16 -16.61
CA PRO A 339 24.84 1.73 -15.94
C PRO A 339 24.84 3.27 -15.97
N HIS A 340 23.66 3.86 -16.09
CA HIS A 340 23.47 5.29 -16.08
C HIS A 340 22.84 5.74 -14.76
N THR A 341 23.67 6.25 -13.84
CA THR A 341 23.20 6.88 -12.61
C THR A 341 22.59 8.24 -12.91
N LEU A 342 21.34 8.44 -12.50
CA LEU A 342 20.64 9.71 -12.68
C LEU A 342 21.11 10.72 -11.63
N ASP A 343 21.36 11.97 -12.03
CA ASP A 343 21.55 13.08 -11.10
C ASP A 343 20.21 13.43 -10.42
N PHE A 344 19.76 12.58 -9.51
CA PHE A 344 18.53 12.70 -8.74
C PHE A 344 18.70 12.03 -7.37
N SER A 345 18.07 12.59 -6.35
CA SER A 345 18.03 12.02 -5.00
C SER A 345 16.65 12.27 -4.42
N GLY A 346 15.95 11.22 -4.00
CA GLY A 346 14.60 11.32 -3.41
C GLY A 346 14.06 10.01 -2.84
N THR A 347 13.17 10.10 -1.84
CA THR A 347 12.41 8.96 -1.30
C THR A 347 10.90 9.12 -1.40
N ASN A 348 10.41 10.30 -1.80
CA ASN A 348 8.99 10.59 -1.98
C ASN A 348 8.78 11.28 -3.34
N TYR A 349 8.41 10.52 -4.37
CA TYR A 349 8.24 11.07 -5.71
C TYR A 349 7.34 10.21 -6.59
N MET A 350 6.88 10.82 -7.68
CA MET A 350 6.30 10.16 -8.84
C MET A 350 7.31 10.22 -9.98
N LEU A 351 7.60 9.07 -10.61
CA LEU A 351 8.43 8.95 -11.81
C LEU A 351 7.56 8.55 -12.99
N GLU A 352 7.70 9.25 -14.10
CA GLU A 352 7.02 8.96 -15.37
C GLU A 352 8.09 8.83 -16.45
N ALA A 353 8.07 7.74 -17.23
CA ALA A 353 9.05 7.52 -18.29
C ALA A 353 8.51 6.61 -19.40
N THR A 354 8.95 6.87 -20.62
CA THR A 354 8.81 5.98 -21.77
C THR A 354 10.17 5.39 -22.07
N ILE A 355 10.27 4.06 -22.16
CA ILE A 355 11.52 3.37 -22.46
C ILE A 355 11.30 2.58 -23.75
N SER A 356 12.18 2.75 -24.72
CA SER A 356 12.14 2.01 -25.99
C SER A 356 13.42 1.22 -26.24
N TRP A 357 13.30 0.16 -27.03
CA TRP A 357 14.40 -0.72 -27.40
C TRP A 357 14.16 -1.39 -28.75
N GLU A 358 15.24 -1.90 -29.34
CA GLU A 358 15.18 -2.75 -30.54
C GLU A 358 15.46 -4.22 -30.20
N ASP A 359 16.68 -4.51 -29.72
CA ASP A 359 17.13 -5.86 -29.35
C ASP A 359 18.00 -5.77 -28.09
N LEU A 360 17.62 -6.52 -27.06
CA LEU A 360 18.38 -6.71 -25.82
C LEU A 360 17.85 -7.93 -25.05
N ARG A 361 18.58 -8.36 -24.02
CA ARG A 361 18.12 -9.43 -23.12
C ARG A 361 17.17 -8.90 -22.04
N GLU A 362 17.58 -7.87 -21.32
CA GLU A 362 16.82 -7.29 -20.20
C GLU A 362 17.26 -5.83 -19.99
N PHE A 363 16.36 -4.98 -19.52
CA PHE A 363 16.74 -3.70 -18.94
C PHE A 363 16.02 -3.48 -17.62
N GLY A 364 16.55 -2.55 -16.83
CA GLY A 364 15.90 -2.18 -15.59
C GLY A 364 16.28 -0.83 -15.02
N LEU A 365 15.41 -0.41 -14.11
CA LEU A 365 15.45 0.80 -13.33
C LEU A 365 15.64 0.41 -11.85
N ARG A 366 16.81 0.74 -11.30
CA ARG A 366 17.11 0.63 -9.88
C ARG A 366 16.57 1.86 -9.17
N LEU A 367 15.58 1.64 -8.32
CA LEU A 367 14.99 2.64 -7.44
C LEU A 367 15.45 2.41 -6.00
N ARG A 368 15.41 3.48 -5.20
CA ARG A 368 15.85 3.46 -3.81
C ARG A 368 17.24 2.83 -3.70
N HIS A 369 18.11 3.26 -4.61
CA HIS A 369 19.43 2.69 -4.83
C HIS A 369 20.49 3.38 -3.96
N GLY A 370 21.43 2.59 -3.45
CA GLY A 370 22.61 3.06 -2.71
C GLY A 370 23.10 2.00 -1.72
N ASP A 371 24.38 2.06 -1.33
CA ASP A 371 24.99 1.12 -0.37
C ASP A 371 24.79 -0.38 -0.74
N GLY A 372 24.69 -0.68 -2.04
CA GLY A 372 24.45 -2.03 -2.54
C GLY A 372 23.02 -2.55 -2.30
N VAL A 373 22.05 -1.67 -2.02
CA VAL A 373 20.61 -1.94 -1.87
C VAL A 373 19.87 -1.33 -3.06
N GLU A 374 18.83 -2.01 -3.56
CA GLU A 374 17.98 -1.53 -4.65
C GLU A 374 16.62 -2.24 -4.72
N THR A 375 15.63 -1.56 -5.30
CA THR A 375 14.44 -2.20 -5.85
C THR A 375 14.45 -2.04 -7.35
N LEU A 376 14.21 -3.11 -8.08
CA LEU A 376 14.38 -3.14 -9.52
C LEU A 376 13.04 -3.26 -10.23
N ILE A 377 12.82 -2.45 -11.27
CA ILE A 377 11.67 -2.54 -12.17
C ILE A 377 12.21 -2.69 -13.58
N GLY A 378 11.70 -3.61 -14.38
CA GLY A 378 12.26 -3.82 -15.71
C GLY A 378 11.41 -4.68 -16.63
N VAL A 379 11.98 -4.95 -17.80
CA VAL A 379 11.46 -5.91 -18.78
C VAL A 379 12.57 -6.90 -19.09
N ASP A 380 12.24 -8.18 -18.93
CA ASP A 380 13.01 -9.28 -19.49
C ASP A 380 12.45 -9.57 -20.88
N VAL A 381 13.18 -9.11 -21.90
CA VAL A 381 12.77 -9.17 -23.30
C VAL A 381 12.90 -10.57 -23.85
N GLU A 382 13.85 -11.36 -23.35
CA GLU A 382 14.05 -12.76 -23.76
C GLU A 382 12.85 -13.64 -23.37
N TYR A 383 12.23 -13.36 -22.23
CA TYR A 383 11.12 -14.16 -21.68
C TYR A 383 9.74 -13.48 -21.76
N ASP A 384 9.64 -12.32 -22.41
CA ASP A 384 8.39 -11.53 -22.51
C ASP A 384 7.78 -11.26 -21.12
N LYS A 385 8.58 -10.73 -20.18
CA LYS A 385 8.15 -10.43 -18.81
C LYS A 385 8.39 -8.98 -18.43
N VAL A 386 7.41 -8.37 -17.77
CA VAL A 386 7.61 -7.16 -16.94
C VAL A 386 7.69 -7.57 -15.49
N PHE A 387 8.57 -6.94 -14.72
CA PHE A 387 8.85 -7.37 -13.36
C PHE A 387 9.13 -6.24 -12.37
N VAL A 388 8.89 -6.54 -11.10
CA VAL A 388 9.38 -5.81 -9.93
C VAL A 388 10.15 -6.79 -9.05
N ASP A 389 11.41 -6.49 -8.75
CA ASP A 389 12.31 -7.31 -7.97
C ASP A 389 12.75 -6.57 -6.70
N ARG A 390 12.38 -7.13 -5.55
CA ARG A 390 12.73 -6.63 -4.22
C ARG A 390 13.71 -7.55 -3.49
N THR A 391 14.38 -8.47 -4.17
CA THR A 391 15.36 -9.41 -3.57
C THR A 391 16.48 -8.70 -2.81
N ASN A 392 16.80 -7.46 -3.21
CA ASN A 392 17.82 -6.63 -2.59
C ASN A 392 17.30 -5.29 -2.06
N ALA A 393 15.99 -5.19 -1.77
CA ALA A 393 15.33 -3.96 -1.31
C ALA A 393 15.38 -3.78 0.23
N GLY A 394 16.55 -4.03 0.81
CA GLY A 394 16.85 -3.88 2.24
C GLY A 394 16.56 -5.14 3.06
N MET A 395 15.30 -5.56 3.17
CA MET A 395 14.91 -6.76 3.93
C MET A 395 14.83 -7.99 3.02
N LYS A 396 15.56 -9.06 3.35
CA LYS A 396 15.58 -10.31 2.55
C LYS A 396 14.61 -11.35 3.05
N GLU A 397 14.46 -11.44 4.36
CA GLU A 397 13.65 -12.44 5.04
C GLU A 397 12.72 -11.75 6.04
N ILE A 398 11.56 -12.35 6.27
CA ILE A 398 10.57 -11.95 7.27
C ILE A 398 10.05 -13.20 7.96
N ILE A 399 9.51 -13.06 9.17
CA ILE A 399 8.78 -14.15 9.80
C ILE A 399 7.36 -14.17 9.23
N ASP A 400 6.88 -15.33 8.82
CA ASP A 400 5.53 -15.51 8.30
C ASP A 400 4.49 -15.67 9.42
N ARG A 401 3.23 -15.78 9.04
CA ARG A 401 2.09 -15.95 9.96
C ARG A 401 2.18 -17.22 10.82
N ASN A 402 2.95 -18.22 10.41
CA ASN A 402 3.15 -19.48 11.13
C ASN A 402 4.39 -19.45 12.03
N GLY A 403 5.15 -18.36 12.01
CA GLY A 403 6.40 -18.22 12.76
C GLY A 403 7.63 -18.78 12.03
N GLU A 404 7.52 -19.04 10.72
CA GLU A 404 8.60 -19.57 9.89
C GLU A 404 9.32 -18.46 9.11
N VAL A 405 10.56 -18.70 8.71
CA VAL A 405 11.32 -17.76 7.87
C VAL A 405 10.75 -17.81 6.45
N PHE A 406 10.32 -16.66 5.94
CA PHE A 406 9.80 -16.49 4.59
C PHE A 406 10.72 -15.56 3.77
N PRO A 407 11.02 -15.90 2.50
CA PRO A 407 11.80 -15.04 1.63
C PRO A 407 10.96 -13.81 1.26
N PHE A 408 11.14 -12.70 1.98
CA PHE A 408 10.49 -11.44 1.64
C PHE A 408 11.03 -10.88 0.32
N GLY A 409 12.35 -10.92 0.14
CA GLY A 409 13.03 -10.53 -1.07
C GLY A 409 12.75 -11.50 -2.20
N GLN A 410 11.84 -11.13 -3.11
CA GLN A 410 11.44 -11.93 -4.27
C GLN A 410 11.25 -11.03 -5.50
N ARG A 411 11.29 -11.67 -6.68
CA ARG A 411 10.90 -11.08 -7.96
C ARG A 411 9.47 -11.47 -8.31
N TYR A 412 8.67 -10.47 -8.67
CA TYR A 412 7.29 -10.60 -9.12
C TYR A 412 7.22 -10.18 -10.57
N GLU A 413 6.58 -10.99 -11.40
CA GLU A 413 6.56 -10.77 -12.84
C GLU A 413 5.30 -11.31 -13.50
N THR A 414 4.97 -10.75 -14.66
CA THR A 414 3.85 -11.19 -15.49
C THR A 414 4.19 -11.02 -16.97
N ASN A 415 3.37 -11.61 -17.84
CA ASN A 415 3.57 -11.55 -19.28
C ASN A 415 3.53 -10.10 -19.77
N TYR A 416 4.49 -9.76 -20.62
CA TYR A 416 4.59 -8.48 -21.31
C TYR A 416 5.04 -8.73 -22.74
N ASP A 417 4.27 -8.23 -23.71
CA ASP A 417 4.63 -8.33 -25.13
C ASP A 417 5.82 -7.40 -25.43
N ALA A 418 7.04 -7.93 -25.31
CA ALA A 418 8.26 -7.15 -25.46
C ALA A 418 8.55 -6.80 -26.93
N SER A 419 7.90 -7.48 -27.88
CA SER A 419 7.98 -7.17 -29.32
C SER A 419 7.45 -5.77 -29.67
N LYS A 420 6.70 -5.14 -28.76
CA LYS A 420 6.30 -3.73 -28.88
C LYS A 420 7.48 -2.77 -28.93
N GLY A 421 8.65 -3.15 -28.40
CA GLY A 421 9.85 -2.32 -28.39
C GLY A 421 9.71 -1.04 -27.55
N SER A 422 8.68 -0.95 -26.70
CA SER A 422 8.51 0.17 -25.78
C SER A 422 7.69 -0.21 -24.55
N ILE A 423 7.89 0.50 -23.45
CA ILE A 423 7.11 0.44 -22.21
C ILE A 423 6.89 1.86 -21.66
N GLU A 424 5.71 2.11 -21.10
CA GLU A 424 5.41 3.32 -20.33
C GLU A 424 5.28 2.96 -18.86
N LEU A 425 5.96 3.72 -18.00
CA LEU A 425 5.97 3.53 -16.56
C LEU A 425 5.50 4.81 -15.87
N CYS A 426 4.57 4.67 -14.92
CA CYS A 426 4.34 5.62 -13.84
C CYS A 426 4.63 4.90 -12.52
N VAL A 427 5.48 5.46 -11.68
CA VAL A 427 5.92 4.85 -10.43
C VAL A 427 5.73 5.81 -9.27
N LEU A 428 4.97 5.39 -8.26
CA LEU A 428 4.88 6.10 -6.98
C LEU A 428 5.86 5.47 -6.00
N VAL A 429 6.78 6.29 -5.48
CA VAL A 429 7.77 5.87 -4.49
C VAL A 429 7.53 6.61 -3.19
N ASP A 430 7.29 5.87 -2.11
CA ASP A 430 7.22 6.37 -0.74
C ASP A 430 8.32 5.72 0.13
N GLU A 431 8.38 6.06 1.41
CA GLU A 431 9.44 5.65 2.33
C GLU A 431 9.62 4.13 2.41
N SER A 432 8.55 3.35 2.26
CA SER A 432 8.57 1.89 2.38
C SER A 432 7.70 1.18 1.35
N SER A 433 7.36 1.83 0.24
CA SER A 433 6.54 1.23 -0.80
C SER A 433 6.87 1.78 -2.18
N ILE A 434 6.62 0.92 -3.18
CA ILE A 434 6.64 1.26 -4.60
C ILE A 434 5.37 0.71 -5.23
N GLU A 435 4.64 1.57 -5.93
CA GLU A 435 3.51 1.19 -6.80
C GLU A 435 3.88 1.51 -8.25
N VAL A 436 3.89 0.49 -9.10
CA VAL A 436 4.30 0.57 -10.52
C VAL A 436 3.06 0.41 -11.39
N PHE A 437 2.77 1.40 -12.20
CA PHE A 437 1.69 1.42 -13.17
C PHE A 437 2.30 1.32 -14.57
N VAL A 438 2.13 0.18 -15.21
CA VAL A 438 2.68 -0.13 -16.54
C VAL A 438 1.60 0.10 -17.59
N GLN A 439 1.95 0.75 -18.70
CA GLN A 439 1.07 0.96 -19.86
C GLN A 439 -0.27 1.60 -19.43
N GLU A 440 -0.19 2.80 -18.89
CA GLU A 440 -1.34 3.54 -18.34
C GLU A 440 -2.11 2.81 -17.21
N GLY A 441 -1.50 1.83 -16.54
CA GLY A 441 -2.12 1.09 -15.43
C GLY A 441 -2.83 -0.21 -15.83
N MET A 442 -2.55 -0.74 -17.03
CA MET A 442 -3.02 -2.05 -17.49
C MET A 442 -2.42 -3.20 -16.69
N THR A 443 -1.17 -3.04 -16.25
CA THR A 443 -0.49 -3.97 -15.34
C THR A 443 0.04 -3.16 -14.17
N ILE A 444 -0.18 -3.65 -12.95
CA ILE A 444 0.21 -2.93 -11.73
C ILE A 444 0.95 -3.87 -10.80
N PHE A 445 1.95 -3.32 -10.10
CA PHE A 445 2.65 -3.98 -9.01
C PHE A 445 2.66 -3.07 -7.79
N THR A 446 2.16 -3.59 -6.67
CA THR A 446 2.32 -2.98 -5.34
C THR A 446 3.31 -3.77 -4.51
N SER A 447 4.37 -3.11 -4.06
CA SER A 447 5.43 -3.76 -3.29
C SER A 447 5.85 -2.92 -2.10
N LEU A 448 5.80 -3.53 -0.91
CA LEU A 448 6.53 -3.03 0.25
C LEU A 448 8.02 -3.23 0.05
N ILE A 449 8.81 -2.26 0.51
CA ILE A 449 10.27 -2.26 0.51
C ILE A 449 10.77 -1.69 1.84
N TYR A 450 11.96 -2.09 2.27
CA TYR A 450 12.54 -1.60 3.54
C TYR A 450 13.99 -1.16 3.35
N THR A 451 14.19 -0.32 2.34
CA THR A 451 15.45 0.38 2.06
C THR A 451 15.66 1.54 3.02
N GLU A 452 16.91 1.92 3.27
CA GLU A 452 17.22 3.06 4.13
C GLU A 452 16.67 4.37 3.55
N PRO A 453 16.32 5.36 4.41
CA PRO A 453 15.93 6.70 3.96
C PRO A 453 17.02 7.45 3.18
N THR A 454 18.26 6.95 3.22
CA THR A 454 19.43 7.45 2.48
C THR A 454 19.68 6.70 1.17
N ASN A 455 19.01 5.57 0.93
CA ASN A 455 19.00 4.91 -0.38
C ASN A 455 17.96 5.60 -1.24
N ASP A 456 18.39 6.65 -1.93
CA ASP A 456 17.51 7.60 -2.61
C ASP A 456 17.97 7.92 -4.04
N GLY A 457 18.95 7.16 -4.55
CA GLY A 457 19.41 7.24 -5.92
C GLY A 457 18.53 6.47 -6.90
N ILE A 458 18.76 6.75 -8.18
CA ILE A 458 18.16 6.09 -9.33
C ILE A 458 19.26 5.73 -10.34
N GLU A 459 19.24 4.51 -10.85
CA GLU A 459 20.19 4.05 -11.87
C GLU A 459 19.50 3.17 -12.90
N TRP A 460 19.85 3.36 -14.17
CA TRP A 460 19.38 2.52 -15.28
C TRP A 460 20.46 1.54 -15.72
N TYR A 461 20.07 0.37 -16.21
CA TYR A 461 20.97 -0.54 -16.93
C TYR A 461 20.27 -1.19 -18.12
N ALA A 462 21.07 -1.66 -19.06
CA ALA A 462 20.65 -2.55 -20.14
C ALA A 462 21.65 -3.71 -20.29
N GLU A 463 21.13 -4.92 -20.50
CA GLU A 463 21.93 -6.12 -20.71
C GLU A 463 21.86 -6.55 -22.18
N ASN A 464 23.02 -6.69 -22.81
CA ASN A 464 23.18 -7.17 -24.19
C ASN A 464 22.40 -6.36 -25.23
N GLY A 465 22.30 -5.05 -25.04
CA GLY A 465 21.67 -4.14 -26.01
C GLY A 465 21.62 -2.72 -25.48
N THR A 466 20.70 -1.94 -26.02
CA THR A 466 20.56 -0.52 -25.70
C THR A 466 19.09 -0.20 -25.46
N ILE A 467 18.83 0.62 -24.45
CA ILE A 467 17.54 1.29 -24.28
C ILE A 467 17.67 2.78 -24.54
N ILE A 468 16.58 3.39 -24.99
CA ILE A 468 16.40 4.83 -25.07
C ILE A 468 15.36 5.21 -24.01
N VAL A 469 15.75 6.05 -23.06
CA VAL A 469 14.86 6.59 -22.03
C VAL A 469 14.36 7.97 -22.50
N GLN A 470 13.05 8.08 -22.64
CA GLN A 470 12.34 9.23 -23.19
C GLN A 470 11.30 9.73 -22.19
N ASP A 471 10.90 11.00 -22.34
CA ASP A 471 9.87 11.64 -21.53
C ASP A 471 10.05 11.53 -20.00
N LEU A 472 11.28 11.27 -19.55
CA LEU A 472 11.58 11.05 -18.13
C LEU A 472 11.30 12.31 -17.33
N THR A 473 10.28 12.23 -16.49
CA THR A 473 9.92 13.22 -15.50
C THR A 473 9.95 12.60 -14.12
N ILE A 474 10.55 13.30 -13.17
CA ILE A 474 10.44 12.96 -11.75
C ILE A 474 9.88 14.16 -11.00
N THR A 475 8.77 13.96 -10.29
CA THR A 475 8.10 15.00 -9.50
C THR A 475 8.10 14.59 -8.04
N TYR A 476 8.75 15.39 -7.19
CA TYR A 476 8.71 15.17 -5.75
C TYR A 476 7.27 15.31 -5.22
N LEU A 477 6.93 14.50 -4.21
CA LEU A 477 5.62 14.48 -3.58
C LEU A 477 5.74 14.93 -2.12
N LYS A 478 4.96 15.95 -1.76
CA LYS A 478 4.91 16.49 -0.40
C LYS A 478 4.29 15.49 0.57
N ASN A 479 4.74 15.55 1.82
CA ASN A 479 4.08 14.84 2.90
C ASN A 479 2.65 15.37 3.14
N THR A 480 1.74 14.50 3.59
CA THR A 480 0.34 14.84 3.86
C THR A 480 0.01 14.94 5.36
N TRP A 481 1.02 14.75 6.23
CA TRP A 481 0.83 14.59 7.68
C TRP A 481 1.12 15.83 8.51
N ARG A 482 1.99 16.72 8.02
CA ARG A 482 2.48 17.88 8.77
C ARG A 482 2.37 19.14 7.94
N ASP A 483 1.91 20.21 8.58
CA ASP A 483 1.95 21.56 8.01
C ASP A 483 3.27 22.21 8.42
N LYS A 484 4.12 22.66 7.49
CA LYS A 484 5.36 23.37 7.88
C LYS A 484 5.69 24.63 7.09
N SER A 485 6.25 25.56 7.86
CA SER A 485 6.70 26.92 7.51
C SER A 485 8.22 27.08 7.43
N LEU A 486 8.99 26.02 7.73
CA LEU A 486 10.46 26.04 7.81
C LEU A 486 11.04 24.82 7.06
N GLY A 487 11.46 25.03 5.81
CA GLY A 487 12.37 24.24 4.96
C GLY A 487 12.40 22.70 5.05
N TYR A 488 12.66 22.15 6.24
CA TYR A 488 12.80 20.72 6.48
C TYR A 488 11.91 20.17 7.60
N ASP A 489 11.49 18.95 7.38
CA ASP A 489 10.55 18.22 8.21
C ASP A 489 11.24 17.30 9.20
N ARG A 490 12.28 16.59 8.75
CA ARG A 490 12.95 15.52 9.52
C ARG A 490 14.41 15.36 9.08
N LEU A 491 15.23 14.88 10.02
CA LEU A 491 16.59 14.39 9.79
C LEU A 491 16.55 12.87 9.88
N VAL A 492 17.13 12.18 8.89
CA VAL A 492 17.16 10.72 8.80
C VAL A 492 18.61 10.23 8.71
N THR A 493 18.83 8.97 9.08
CA THR A 493 20.14 8.32 9.02
C THR A 493 20.04 6.99 8.29
N ASN A 494 21.16 6.48 7.75
CA ASN A 494 21.24 5.15 7.14
C ASN A 494 21.18 3.99 8.15
N VAL A 495 21.26 4.30 9.45
CA VAL A 495 21.23 3.30 10.52
C VAL A 495 20.70 3.94 11.80
N GLU A 496 19.91 3.19 12.57
CA GLU A 496 19.45 3.61 13.91
C GLU A 496 20.13 2.82 15.04
N CYS A 497 20.61 1.61 14.75
CA CYS A 497 21.38 0.77 15.67
C CYS A 497 22.45 -0.03 14.92
N VAL A 498 23.67 -0.09 15.44
CA VAL A 498 24.76 -0.89 14.86
C VAL A 498 25.58 -1.60 15.94
N SER A 499 26.00 -2.83 15.65
CA SER A 499 26.95 -3.59 16.46
C SER A 499 28.27 -3.70 15.71
N LEU A 500 29.37 -3.34 16.38
CA LEU A 500 30.72 -3.29 15.80
C LEU A 500 31.70 -4.08 16.66
N GLN A 501 32.78 -4.55 16.06
CA GLN A 501 33.94 -5.09 16.79
C GLN A 501 34.94 -3.98 17.12
N GLU A 502 35.65 -4.08 18.24
CA GLU A 502 36.72 -3.15 18.58
C GLU A 502 37.78 -3.08 17.45
N GLY A 503 38.04 -1.87 16.96
CA GLY A 503 38.91 -1.55 15.83
C GLY A 503 38.20 -1.49 14.48
N GLU A 504 36.91 -1.81 14.40
CA GLU A 504 36.10 -1.67 13.20
C GLU A 504 35.74 -0.20 12.93
N THR A 505 35.68 0.17 11.66
CA THR A 505 35.19 1.48 11.23
C THR A 505 33.93 1.34 10.40
N THR A 506 32.96 2.23 10.60
CA THR A 506 31.74 2.26 9.80
C THR A 506 31.38 3.69 9.41
N LYS A 507 30.63 3.81 8.31
CA LYS A 507 30.18 5.10 7.77
C LYS A 507 28.71 5.32 8.13
N PHE A 508 28.44 6.43 8.80
CA PHE A 508 27.09 6.94 9.01
C PHE A 508 26.79 8.06 8.03
N LEU A 509 25.56 8.05 7.53
CA LEU A 509 25.00 9.05 6.64
C LEU A 509 23.83 9.72 7.35
N ALA A 510 23.68 11.02 7.14
CA ALA A 510 22.51 11.79 7.53
C ALA A 510 22.00 12.64 6.37
N LYS A 511 20.68 12.65 6.19
CA LYS A 511 20.00 13.48 5.19
C LYS A 511 18.82 14.22 5.81
N LEU A 512 18.62 15.44 5.31
CA LEU A 512 17.46 16.26 5.65
C LEU A 512 16.36 15.99 4.63
N LYS A 513 15.12 15.98 5.09
CA LYS A 513 13.92 15.79 4.27
C LYS A 513 13.00 17.00 4.41
N PRO A 514 12.22 17.39 3.40
CA PRO A 514 12.04 16.69 2.13
C PRO A 514 13.26 16.88 1.20
N ASP A 515 13.47 15.94 0.27
CA ASP A 515 14.70 15.84 -0.54
C ASP A 515 14.88 17.00 -1.52
N GLU A 516 13.78 17.66 -1.92
CA GLU A 516 13.79 18.78 -2.84
C GLU A 516 14.21 20.12 -2.22
N ALA A 517 14.29 20.22 -0.89
CA ALA A 517 14.55 21.49 -0.23
C ALA A 517 16.03 21.89 -0.35
N GLU A 518 16.25 23.09 -0.91
CA GLU A 518 17.56 23.66 -1.18
C GLU A 518 18.10 24.43 0.03
N SER A 519 19.21 24.00 0.67
CA SER A 519 20.15 24.93 1.33
C SER A 519 21.49 24.28 1.72
N GLN A 520 22.42 25.14 2.16
CA GLN A 520 23.65 24.77 2.84
C GLN A 520 23.37 24.67 4.33
N TYR A 521 23.58 23.50 4.91
CA TYR A 521 23.36 23.25 6.33
C TYR A 521 24.64 22.79 7.00
N GLU A 522 24.72 23.11 8.29
CA GLU A 522 25.79 22.63 9.15
C GLU A 522 25.22 21.48 9.98
N ILE A 523 25.64 20.26 9.62
CA ILE A 523 25.34 19.04 10.37
C ILE A 523 26.51 18.76 11.29
N LEU A 524 26.21 18.56 12.58
CA LEU A 524 27.17 18.23 13.62
C LEU A 524 26.95 16.80 14.10
N TRP A 525 28.03 16.04 14.17
CA TRP A 525 28.07 14.69 14.73
C TRP A 525 28.78 14.69 16.08
N GLU A 526 28.21 14.01 17.07
CA GLU A 526 28.79 13.87 18.41
C GLU A 526 28.67 12.43 18.92
N SER A 527 29.73 11.93 19.54
CA SER A 527 29.69 10.67 20.30
C SER A 527 29.56 11.00 21.78
N SER A 528 28.61 10.37 22.47
CA SER A 528 28.39 10.58 23.91
C SER A 528 29.56 10.04 24.76
N ASN A 529 30.40 9.16 24.20
CA ASN A 529 31.62 8.66 24.82
C ASN A 529 32.66 8.25 23.75
N LYS A 530 33.63 9.13 23.52
CA LYS A 530 34.70 8.92 22.53
C LYS A 530 35.65 7.77 22.87
N ASP A 531 35.69 7.34 24.13
CA ASP A 531 36.50 6.19 24.55
C ASP A 531 35.88 4.85 24.12
N ILE A 532 34.58 4.84 23.79
CA ILE A 532 33.86 3.65 23.28
C ILE A 532 33.79 3.71 21.76
N ALA A 533 33.37 4.83 21.18
CA ALA A 533 33.41 5.05 19.73
C ALA A 533 33.77 6.50 19.40
N ASN A 534 34.77 6.68 18.54
CA ASN A 534 35.31 7.98 18.18
C ASN A 534 34.96 8.35 16.74
N ILE A 535 34.58 9.60 16.53
CA ILE A 535 34.35 10.17 15.19
C ILE A 535 35.72 10.57 14.63
N GLN A 536 36.15 9.91 13.56
CA GLN A 536 37.45 10.13 12.93
C GLN A 536 37.38 11.30 11.94
N HIS A 537 36.33 11.34 11.13
CA HIS A 537 36.16 12.34 10.08
C HIS A 537 34.67 12.60 9.83
N THR A 538 34.35 13.83 9.41
CA THR A 538 33.02 14.20 8.93
C THR A 538 33.12 15.25 7.84
N ASN A 539 32.20 15.20 6.88
CA ASN A 539 31.98 16.22 5.86
C ASN A 539 30.59 16.88 5.99
N GLY A 540 29.96 16.76 7.18
CA GLY A 540 28.59 17.20 7.44
C GLY A 540 27.60 16.06 7.29
N GLN A 541 27.28 15.65 6.06
CA GLN A 541 26.29 14.58 5.82
C GLN A 541 26.83 13.19 6.15
N GLU A 542 28.14 13.00 6.11
CA GLU A 542 28.79 11.74 6.41
C GLU A 542 29.67 11.83 7.65
N CYS A 543 29.72 10.74 8.40
CA CYS A 543 30.56 10.56 9.57
C CYS A 543 31.24 9.19 9.52
N LEU A 544 32.58 9.16 9.58
CA LEU A 544 33.35 7.93 9.77
C LEU A 544 33.56 7.69 11.26
N LEU A 545 32.95 6.64 11.79
CA LEU A 545 33.06 6.23 13.18
C LEU A 545 34.03 5.07 13.32
N GLU A 546 34.90 5.11 14.33
CA GLU A 546 35.74 3.99 14.77
C GLU A 546 35.23 3.45 16.11
N ALA A 547 35.06 2.13 16.19
CA ALA A 547 34.80 1.42 17.45
C ALA A 547 36.10 1.27 18.25
N VAL A 548 36.20 1.96 19.39
CA VAL A 548 37.45 2.08 20.16
C VAL A 548 37.54 1.05 21.28
N LYS A 549 36.45 0.79 22.00
CA LYS A 549 36.43 -0.10 23.17
C LYS A 549 35.05 -0.68 23.41
N GLU A 550 35.01 -1.88 23.97
CA GLU A 550 33.77 -2.53 24.41
C GLU A 550 32.88 -1.61 25.27
N GLY A 551 31.60 -1.54 24.89
CA GLY A 551 30.60 -0.72 25.58
C GLY A 551 29.45 -0.31 24.65
N GLU A 552 28.49 0.43 25.19
CA GLU A 552 27.42 1.06 24.42
C GLU A 552 27.58 2.58 24.44
N VAL A 553 27.34 3.23 23.31
CA VAL A 553 27.44 4.68 23.15
C VAL A 553 26.34 5.18 22.21
N MET A 554 25.89 6.41 22.44
CA MET A 554 24.98 7.09 21.52
C MET A 554 25.79 8.04 20.64
N VAL A 555 25.65 7.90 19.33
CA VAL A 555 26.17 8.87 18.36
C VAL A 555 24.99 9.72 17.90
N SER A 556 25.02 11.02 18.17
CA SER A 556 23.99 11.96 17.76
C SER A 556 24.41 12.70 16.52
N VAL A 557 23.43 13.02 15.69
CA VAL A 557 23.56 13.93 14.55
C VAL A 557 22.52 15.02 14.69
N LYS A 558 22.92 16.27 14.46
CA LYS A 558 22.05 17.44 14.60
C LYS A 558 22.28 18.44 13.49
N GLU A 559 21.21 18.96 12.92
CA GLU A 559 21.27 20.15 12.08
C GLU A 559 21.10 21.39 12.97
N ILE A 560 22.07 22.32 12.89
CA ILE A 560 22.24 23.38 13.88
C ILE A 560 21.09 24.40 13.86
N CYS A 561 20.59 24.78 12.68
CA CYS A 561 19.63 25.87 12.54
C CYS A 561 18.20 25.46 12.91
N SER A 562 17.73 24.32 12.41
CA SER A 562 16.41 23.76 12.69
C SER A 562 16.35 23.06 14.04
N GLY A 563 17.50 22.61 14.57
CA GLY A 563 17.58 21.81 15.77
C GLY A 563 17.12 20.36 15.60
N LEU A 564 16.80 19.92 14.37
CA LEU A 564 16.48 18.52 14.07
C LEU A 564 17.66 17.64 14.46
N SER A 565 17.37 16.52 15.12
CA SER A 565 18.40 15.57 15.53
C SER A 565 17.93 14.12 15.45
N LYS A 566 18.91 13.23 15.33
CA LYS A 566 18.75 11.77 15.41
C LYS A 566 19.86 11.19 16.28
N ASN A 567 19.57 10.05 16.88
CA ASN A 567 20.54 9.29 17.66
C ASN A 567 20.68 7.89 17.07
N ILE A 568 21.92 7.42 16.97
CA ILE A 568 22.29 6.08 16.55
C ILE A 568 22.85 5.37 17.78
N LYS A 569 22.27 4.22 18.11
CA LYS A 569 22.82 3.35 19.15
C LYS A 569 23.98 2.55 18.57
N VAL A 570 25.15 2.63 19.20
CA VAL A 570 26.35 1.87 18.82
C VAL A 570 26.72 0.94 19.96
N THR A 571 26.78 -0.35 19.69
CA THR A 571 27.28 -1.37 20.62
C THR A 571 28.61 -1.88 20.09
N VAL A 572 29.68 -1.70 20.87
CA VAL A 572 31.02 -2.20 20.55
C VAL A 572 31.29 -3.45 21.36
N HIS A 573 31.66 -4.53 20.67
CA HIS A 573 32.10 -5.79 21.28
C HIS A 573 33.63 -5.83 21.36
N GLY A 574 34.16 -6.33 22.48
CA GLY A 574 35.60 -6.53 22.64
C GLY A 574 36.16 -7.51 21.61
N LYS A 575 37.46 -7.42 21.30
CA LYS A 575 38.09 -8.33 20.33
C LYS A 575 37.91 -9.79 20.78
N PRO A 576 37.47 -10.70 19.89
CA PRO A 576 37.38 -12.11 20.23
C PRO A 576 38.76 -12.61 20.65
N THR A 577 38.80 -13.30 21.79
CA THR A 577 40.00 -13.90 22.35
C THR A 577 40.59 -14.92 21.37
N LEU A 578 41.88 -15.24 21.52
CA LEU A 578 42.53 -16.27 20.70
C LEU A 578 41.76 -17.61 20.74
N ALA A 579 41.19 -17.95 21.90
CA ALA A 579 40.38 -19.16 22.07
C ALA A 579 39.06 -19.13 21.28
N GLU A 580 38.40 -17.97 21.19
CA GLU A 580 37.16 -17.80 20.40
C GLU A 580 37.46 -17.81 18.90
N ARG A 581 38.57 -17.20 18.47
CA ARG A 581 39.02 -17.26 17.07
C ARG A 581 39.33 -18.69 16.64
N ILE A 582 39.98 -19.49 17.51
CA ILE A 582 40.27 -20.90 17.24
C ILE A 582 38.97 -21.73 17.11
N LYS A 583 37.92 -21.43 17.89
CA LYS A 583 36.62 -22.11 17.80
C LYS A 583 35.82 -21.82 16.52
N GLN A 584 36.13 -20.75 15.79
CA GLN A 584 35.48 -20.46 14.51
C GLN A 584 36.16 -21.17 13.32
N TRP A 585 37.36 -21.73 13.54
CA TRP A 585 38.16 -22.44 12.52
C TRP A 585 37.99 -23.97 12.55
N PHE A 586 37.36 -24.49 13.61
CA PHE A 586 36.97 -25.89 13.78
C PHE A 586 35.45 -25.98 13.91
#